data_AF-A0A9P0E722-F1
#
_entry.id   AF-A0A9P0E722-F1
#
_cell.length_a   1.000
_cell.length_b   1.000
_cell.length_c   1.000
_cell.angle_alpha   90.00
_cell.angle_beta   90.00
_cell.angle_gamma   90.00
#
_symmetry.space_group_name_H-M   'P 1'
#
loop_
_entity.id
_entity.type
_entity.pdbx_description
1 polymer ?
#
loop_
_entity_poly.entity_id
_entity_poly.type
_entity_poly.pdbx_seq_one_letter_code
_entity_poly.pdbx_strand_id
1 'polypeptide(L)'
;MVSTEKECNQFTDKDIIIEEVNNDDELKCLNLKEKEEYFLFQRREPCITMMPDFISAFLFSLETQYTTGYGTRAPTTECPEAIFLLSVQSIFGVLLQSVMVGAVFAKLARPKNRGHAISYSKKAVICLREGKLCFMFRLGDENKSYVSDCKIKAWLIQTKVTKEGEFLPNYLTKLKVSADDAGDSIFLLWPVTVVHKIDISSPLFELSPLDLMKSDIEIVVSLVCTAETTGQQTEVRCSYTPCDILWGHRFRTILESDSSGFVVDYSKFDETESLDMPLCSAKQLELNIKPNSDGNTNETCLSEK
;
A
#
# COMPACT_ATOMS: atom_id res chain seq x y z
N MET A 1 -59.65 39.70 37.27
CA MET A 1 -60.93 39.08 36.86
C MET A 1 -62.09 40.04 36.63
N VAL A 2 -62.07 41.32 37.06
CA VAL A 2 -63.22 42.25 36.86
C VAL A 2 -62.91 43.41 35.89
N SER A 3 -61.69 43.50 35.35
CA SER A 3 -61.27 44.62 34.49
C SER A 3 -61.36 44.34 32.99
N THR A 4 -61.39 43.08 32.55
CA THR A 4 -61.38 42.69 31.13
C THR A 4 -62.76 42.27 30.61
N GLU A 5 -63.71 41.97 31.50
CA GLU A 5 -65.12 41.69 31.15
C GLU A 5 -65.82 42.91 30.50
N LYS A 6 -65.24 44.11 30.65
CA LYS A 6 -65.76 45.34 30.03
C LYS A 6 -65.34 45.53 28.57
N GLU A 7 -64.32 44.84 28.07
CA GLU A 7 -63.82 45.07 26.70
C GLU A 7 -64.49 44.17 25.64
N CYS A 8 -64.88 42.92 25.95
CA CYS A 8 -65.69 42.12 25.00
C CYS A 8 -67.21 42.42 25.06
N ASN A 9 -67.66 43.36 25.92
CA ASN A 9 -69.06 43.80 26.04
C ASN A 9 -69.46 44.97 25.12
N GLN A 10 -68.55 45.45 24.27
CA GLN A 10 -68.85 46.54 23.31
C GLN A 10 -69.38 46.03 21.95
N PHE A 11 -69.47 44.71 21.75
CA PHE A 11 -70.06 44.11 20.56
C PHE A 11 -71.46 43.56 20.88
N THR A 12 -72.48 44.23 20.36
CA THR A 12 -73.88 43.79 20.46
C THR A 12 -74.18 42.64 19.49
N ASP A 13 -74.81 41.61 20.06
CA ASP A 13 -75.74 40.62 19.48
C ASP A 13 -75.16 39.37 18.76
N LYS A 14 -75.30 38.25 19.48
CA LYS A 14 -75.48 36.84 19.08
C LYS A 14 -74.37 35.83 18.81
N ASP A 15 -73.07 36.17 18.73
CA ASP A 15 -72.05 35.14 18.40
C ASP A 15 -70.83 35.08 19.36
N ILE A 16 -71.01 35.30 20.67
CA ILE A 16 -69.90 35.27 21.64
C ILE A 16 -70.12 34.20 22.71
N ILE A 17 -69.44 33.05 22.61
CA ILE A 17 -69.33 32.06 23.70
C ILE A 17 -67.89 31.43 23.75
N ILE A 18 -67.19 31.78 24.85
CA ILE A 18 -66.06 31.18 25.62
C ILE A 18 -64.59 31.43 25.24
N GLU A 19 -63.87 31.85 26.28
CA GLU A 19 -62.42 31.94 26.51
C GLU A 19 -61.66 30.63 26.20
N GLU A 20 -60.47 30.75 25.63
CA GLU A 20 -59.48 29.66 25.63
C GLU A 20 -58.16 30.20 26.21
N VAL A 21 -57.65 29.51 27.25
CA VAL A 21 -56.38 29.84 27.90
C VAL A 21 -55.26 29.26 27.07
N ASN A 22 -54.45 30.13 26.46
CA ASN A 22 -53.20 29.72 25.84
C ASN A 22 -52.07 29.72 26.88
N ASN A 23 -51.01 28.94 26.63
CA ASN A 23 -49.87 28.74 27.56
C ASN A 23 -48.94 29.97 27.73
N ASP A 24 -49.25 31.06 27.04
CA ASP A 24 -48.73 32.41 27.29
C ASP A 24 -49.99 33.27 27.57
N ASP A 25 -50.09 33.87 28.75
CA ASP A 25 -51.27 34.51 29.38
C ASP A 25 -51.94 35.68 28.58
N GLU A 26 -52.30 35.50 27.30
CA GLU A 26 -53.07 36.45 26.50
C GLU A 26 -54.39 35.82 26.01
N LEU A 27 -55.52 36.43 26.43
CA LEU A 27 -56.86 36.08 25.92
C LEU A 27 -57.15 36.80 24.58
N LYS A 28 -57.64 36.07 23.57
CA LYS A 28 -58.19 36.63 22.33
C LYS A 28 -59.65 36.20 22.12
N CYS A 29 -60.54 37.17 21.86
CA CYS A 29 -61.93 36.93 21.44
C CYS A 29 -61.93 36.62 19.92
N LEU A 30 -62.27 35.39 19.51
CA LEU A 30 -62.36 34.95 18.10
C LEU A 30 -63.83 34.69 17.70
N ASN A 31 -64.21 35.01 16.46
CA ASN A 31 -65.56 34.73 15.94
C ASN A 31 -65.73 33.25 15.52
N LEU A 32 -66.98 32.76 15.48
CA LEU A 32 -67.32 31.36 15.12
C LEU A 32 -66.76 30.89 13.76
N LYS A 33 -66.71 31.78 12.76
CA LYS A 33 -66.10 31.48 11.44
C LYS A 33 -64.58 31.33 11.51
N GLU A 34 -63.92 32.19 12.29
CA GLU A 34 -62.47 32.10 12.52
C GLU A 34 -62.14 30.84 13.32
N LYS A 35 -62.99 30.45 14.27
CA LYS A 35 -62.86 29.19 15.03
C LYS A 35 -62.97 27.97 14.12
N GLU A 36 -63.91 27.93 13.18
CA GLU A 36 -64.00 26.82 12.21
C GLU A 36 -62.78 26.74 11.29
N GLU A 37 -62.24 27.87 10.83
CA GLU A 37 -61.01 27.93 10.02
C GLU A 37 -59.77 27.53 10.82
N TYR A 38 -59.67 27.94 12.10
CA TYR A 38 -58.59 27.58 13.02
C TYR A 38 -58.63 26.09 13.38
N PHE A 39 -59.81 25.53 13.65
CA PHE A 39 -59.99 24.09 13.89
C PHE A 39 -59.74 23.24 12.64
N LEU A 40 -60.00 23.76 11.43
CA LEU A 40 -59.67 23.08 10.18
C LEU A 40 -58.16 23.08 9.89
N PHE A 41 -57.45 24.14 10.28
CA PHE A 41 -55.99 24.19 10.17
C PHE A 41 -55.31 23.24 11.16
N GLN A 42 -55.87 23.06 12.36
CA GLN A 42 -55.37 22.15 13.40
C GLN A 42 -55.69 20.66 13.17
N ARG A 43 -56.53 20.35 12.17
CA ARG A 43 -56.93 18.96 11.83
C ARG A 43 -56.07 18.28 10.76
N ARG A 44 -55.05 18.94 10.21
CA ARG A 44 -54.11 18.27 9.30
C ARG A 44 -52.99 17.66 10.12
N GLU A 45 -52.99 16.33 10.22
CA GLU A 45 -51.83 15.62 10.74
C GLU A 45 -50.59 16.02 9.92
N PRO A 46 -49.51 16.50 10.56
CA PRO A 46 -48.31 16.91 9.83
C PRO A 46 -47.65 15.69 9.20
N CYS A 47 -46.97 15.88 8.07
CA CYS A 47 -46.25 14.79 7.39
C CYS A 47 -45.25 14.07 8.31
N ILE A 48 -44.62 14.82 9.24
CA ILE A 48 -43.72 14.30 10.26
C ILE A 48 -44.03 14.99 11.58
N THR A 49 -44.14 14.22 12.67
CA THR A 49 -44.41 14.76 14.00
C THR A 49 -43.19 15.49 14.57
N MET A 50 -43.44 16.55 15.36
CA MET A 50 -42.42 17.27 16.15
C MET A 50 -41.24 17.83 15.33
N MET A 51 -41.57 18.51 14.22
CA MET A 51 -40.62 19.19 13.35
C MET A 51 -40.95 20.70 13.20
N PRO A 52 -40.72 21.53 14.24
CA PRO A 52 -41.02 22.96 14.19
C PRO A 52 -39.97 23.80 13.44
N ASP A 53 -38.75 23.30 13.29
CA ASP A 53 -37.60 24.05 12.79
C ASP A 53 -36.64 23.18 11.95
N PHE A 54 -35.70 23.82 11.26
CA PHE A 54 -34.72 23.13 10.39
C PHE A 54 -33.81 22.17 11.15
N ILE A 55 -33.43 22.47 12.40
CA ILE A 55 -32.57 21.59 13.21
C ILE A 55 -33.32 20.31 13.53
N SER A 56 -34.61 20.41 13.87
CA SER A 56 -35.48 19.23 14.05
C SER A 56 -35.59 18.38 12.78
N ALA A 57 -35.63 19.00 11.59
CA ALA A 57 -35.60 18.28 10.31
C ALA A 57 -34.26 17.59 10.04
N PHE A 58 -33.14 18.28 10.32
CA PHE A 58 -31.80 17.72 10.20
C PHE A 58 -31.56 16.54 11.15
N LEU A 59 -32.01 16.65 12.41
CA LEU A 59 -31.96 15.56 13.39
C LEU A 59 -32.78 14.36 12.92
N PHE A 60 -34.00 14.55 12.42
CA PHE A 60 -34.80 13.46 11.85
C PHE A 60 -34.10 12.78 10.66
N SER A 61 -33.45 13.56 9.79
CA SER A 61 -32.67 13.00 8.67
C SER A 61 -31.51 12.15 9.17
N LEU A 62 -30.76 12.60 10.19
CA LEU A 62 -29.68 11.82 10.81
C LEU A 62 -30.20 10.56 11.52
N GLU A 63 -31.27 10.68 12.31
CA GLU A 63 -31.89 9.56 13.03
C GLU A 63 -32.34 8.46 12.06
N THR A 64 -32.90 8.84 10.91
CA THR A 64 -33.30 7.92 9.86
C THR A 64 -32.08 7.34 9.14
N GLN A 65 -31.12 8.19 8.74
CA GLN A 65 -29.94 7.78 7.97
C GLN A 65 -29.04 6.79 8.73
N TYR A 66 -28.85 7.01 10.02
CA TYR A 66 -28.10 6.11 10.90
C TYR A 66 -28.97 5.03 11.55
N THR A 67 -30.25 4.95 11.19
CA THR A 67 -31.21 3.97 11.72
C THR A 67 -31.30 3.96 13.25
N THR A 68 -31.08 5.11 13.89
CA THR A 68 -31.18 5.25 15.35
C THR A 68 -32.63 5.29 15.79
N GLY A 69 -33.46 6.08 15.10
CA GLY A 69 -34.91 6.14 15.28
C GLY A 69 -35.39 6.27 16.73
N TYR A 70 -35.09 7.40 17.40
CA TYR A 70 -35.51 7.61 18.80
C TYR A 70 -37.03 7.57 19.01
N GLY A 71 -37.82 7.72 17.94
CA GLY A 71 -39.28 7.56 17.96
C GLY A 71 -40.07 8.81 18.37
N THR A 72 -39.39 9.91 18.74
CA THR A 72 -40.03 11.19 19.04
C THR A 72 -40.51 11.93 17.80
N ARG A 73 -39.90 11.67 16.64
CA ARG A 73 -40.25 12.22 15.32
C ARG A 73 -40.57 11.05 14.40
N ALA A 74 -41.79 11.00 13.88
CA ALA A 74 -42.26 9.88 13.05
C ALA A 74 -43.03 10.40 11.83
N PRO A 75 -42.85 9.77 10.65
CA PRO A 75 -43.65 10.08 9.47
C PRO A 75 -45.09 9.60 9.64
N THR A 76 -46.05 10.35 9.14
CA THR A 76 -47.48 10.00 9.09
C THR A 76 -47.88 9.55 7.68
N THR A 77 -49.07 8.96 7.53
CA THR A 77 -49.60 8.49 6.24
C THR A 77 -50.21 9.58 5.37
N GLU A 78 -50.30 10.81 5.88
CA GLU A 78 -50.95 11.93 5.18
C GLU A 78 -50.18 12.40 3.95
N CYS A 79 -48.84 12.28 3.96
CA CYS A 79 -47.98 12.81 2.91
C CYS A 79 -47.17 11.69 2.24
N PRO A 80 -47.62 11.17 1.08
CA PRO A 80 -46.89 10.13 0.35
C PRO A 80 -45.50 10.60 -0.13
N GLU A 81 -45.31 11.91 -0.34
CA GLU A 81 -44.04 12.50 -0.73
C GLU A 81 -42.97 12.31 0.35
N ALA A 82 -43.35 12.38 1.63
CA ALA A 82 -42.44 12.18 2.76
C ALA A 82 -41.97 10.72 2.82
N ILE A 83 -42.87 9.76 2.59
CA ILE A 83 -42.54 8.32 2.55
C ILE A 83 -41.61 8.03 1.37
N PHE A 84 -41.88 8.62 0.20
CA PHE A 84 -41.02 8.48 -0.98
C PHE A 84 -39.62 9.05 -0.72
N LEU A 85 -39.51 10.26 -0.15
CA LEU A 85 -38.24 10.87 0.19
C LEU A 85 -37.46 10.03 1.21
N LEU A 86 -38.15 9.51 2.25
CA LEU A 86 -37.55 8.62 3.24
C LEU A 86 -37.00 7.33 2.59
N SER A 87 -37.72 6.79 1.62
CA SER A 87 -37.34 5.57 0.88
C SER A 87 -36.10 5.83 0.02
N VAL A 88 -36.08 6.95 -0.71
CA VAL A 88 -34.93 7.39 -1.50
C VAL A 88 -33.72 7.63 -0.59
N GLN A 89 -33.88 8.38 0.50
CA GLN A 89 -32.82 8.62 1.49
C GLN A 89 -32.25 7.30 2.02
N SER A 90 -33.11 6.35 2.37
CA SER A 90 -32.68 5.04 2.90
C SER A 90 -31.85 4.24 1.89
N ILE A 91 -32.28 4.22 0.61
CA ILE A 91 -31.55 3.53 -0.46
C ILE A 91 -30.17 4.17 -0.68
N PHE A 92 -30.12 5.49 -0.86
CA PHE A 92 -28.86 6.21 -1.06
C PHE A 92 -27.94 6.11 0.15
N GLY A 93 -28.52 6.14 1.34
CA GLY A 93 -27.84 5.98 2.60
C GLY A 93 -27.07 4.67 2.72
N VAL A 94 -27.76 3.55 2.48
CA VAL A 94 -27.14 2.22 2.50
C VAL A 94 -26.08 2.08 1.40
N LEU A 95 -26.32 2.63 0.21
CA LEU A 95 -25.33 2.63 -0.87
C LEU A 95 -24.06 3.38 -0.48
N LEU A 96 -24.17 4.60 0.04
CA LEU A 96 -23.02 5.39 0.50
C LEU A 96 -22.25 4.69 1.63
N GLN A 97 -22.96 4.14 2.62
CA GLN A 97 -22.35 3.41 3.72
C GLN A 97 -21.60 2.16 3.23
N SER A 98 -22.20 1.39 2.31
CA SER A 98 -21.55 0.19 1.76
C SER A 98 -20.30 0.52 0.95
N VAL A 99 -20.31 1.60 0.16
CA VAL A 99 -19.14 2.08 -0.58
C VAL A 99 -18.04 2.53 0.38
N MET A 100 -18.38 3.28 1.44
CA MET A 100 -17.40 3.75 2.42
C MET A 100 -16.74 2.59 3.16
N VAL A 101 -17.53 1.63 3.66
CA VAL A 101 -17.02 0.43 4.33
C VAL A 101 -16.15 -0.40 3.37
N GLY A 102 -16.59 -0.58 2.13
CA GLY A 102 -15.84 -1.28 1.09
C GLY A 102 -14.49 -0.61 0.79
N ALA A 103 -14.46 0.73 0.69
CA ALA A 103 -13.23 1.49 0.46
C ALA A 103 -12.26 1.40 1.66
N VAL A 104 -12.78 1.46 2.89
CA VAL A 104 -11.98 1.30 4.11
C VAL A 104 -11.40 -0.12 4.18
N PHE A 105 -12.23 -1.15 3.96
CA PHE A 105 -11.79 -2.53 3.94
C PHE A 105 -10.74 -2.78 2.85
N ALA A 106 -10.95 -2.28 1.63
CA ALA A 106 -9.98 -2.39 0.55
C ALA A 106 -8.65 -1.71 0.88
N LYS A 107 -8.67 -0.59 1.62
CA LYS A 107 -7.46 0.10 2.07
C LYS A 107 -6.73 -0.67 3.18
N LEU A 108 -7.45 -1.28 4.11
CA LEU A 108 -6.88 -2.09 5.20
C LEU A 108 -6.39 -3.46 4.71
N ALA A 109 -7.05 -4.04 3.71
CA ALA A 109 -6.65 -5.29 3.08
C ALA A 109 -5.43 -5.16 2.17
N ARG A 110 -5.02 -3.92 1.81
CA ARG A 110 -3.76 -3.70 1.08
C ARG A 110 -2.57 -3.91 2.03
N PRO A 111 -1.66 -4.84 1.72
CA PRO A 111 -0.50 -5.13 2.56
C PRO A 111 0.54 -4.00 2.41
N LYS A 112 0.34 -2.89 3.14
CA LYS A 112 1.11 -1.65 2.90
C LYS A 112 2.56 -1.72 3.39
N ASN A 113 2.91 -2.66 4.28
CA ASN A 113 4.18 -2.63 5.01
C ASN A 113 5.03 -3.92 4.92
N ARG A 114 4.71 -4.89 4.07
CA ARG A 114 5.51 -6.13 3.98
C ARG A 114 6.80 -6.00 3.17
N GLY A 115 6.92 -4.97 2.33
CA GLY A 115 8.20 -4.65 1.67
C GLY A 115 9.34 -4.36 2.65
N HIS A 116 9.04 -4.05 3.91
CA HIS A 116 10.04 -3.86 4.98
C HIS A 116 10.51 -5.16 5.66
N ALA A 117 9.90 -6.31 5.36
CA ALA A 117 10.27 -7.59 5.97
C ALA A 117 11.48 -8.24 5.29
N ILE A 118 11.54 -8.12 3.97
CA ILE A 118 12.60 -8.72 3.17
C ILE A 118 13.64 -7.65 2.88
N SER A 119 14.86 -7.89 3.32
CA SER A 119 15.98 -6.99 3.15
C SER A 119 16.98 -7.52 2.11
N TYR A 120 17.54 -6.58 1.36
CA TYR A 120 18.68 -6.80 0.47
C TYR A 120 19.94 -6.31 1.17
N SER A 121 21.09 -6.94 0.88
CA SER A 121 22.39 -6.40 1.26
C SER A 121 22.56 -4.98 0.73
N LYS A 122 23.12 -4.08 1.54
CA LYS A 122 23.40 -2.71 1.10
C LYS A 122 24.42 -2.63 -0.04
N LYS A 123 25.32 -3.61 -0.11
CA LYS A 123 26.37 -3.71 -1.12
C LYS A 123 26.28 -5.06 -1.81
N ALA A 124 26.51 -5.08 -3.11
CA ALA A 124 26.77 -6.30 -3.85
C ALA A 124 28.26 -6.55 -3.91
N VAL A 125 28.67 -7.79 -4.18
CA VAL A 125 30.08 -8.16 -4.23
C VAL A 125 30.40 -8.94 -5.50
N ILE A 126 31.61 -8.79 -6.01
CA ILE A 126 32.14 -9.61 -7.11
C ILE A 126 33.35 -10.40 -6.59
N CYS A 127 33.30 -11.72 -6.68
CA CYS A 127 34.45 -12.57 -6.38
C CYS A 127 34.51 -13.84 -7.23
N LEU A 128 35.61 -14.57 -7.12
CA LEU A 128 35.76 -15.90 -7.71
C LEU A 128 34.99 -16.93 -6.86
N ARG A 129 34.15 -17.73 -7.51
CA ARG A 129 33.55 -18.94 -6.94
C ARG A 129 33.75 -20.07 -7.95
N GLU A 130 34.44 -21.13 -7.52
CA GLU A 130 34.78 -22.28 -8.38
C GLU A 130 35.49 -21.86 -9.70
N GLY A 131 36.41 -20.89 -9.61
CA GLY A 131 37.18 -20.41 -10.76
C GLY A 131 36.44 -19.47 -11.72
N LYS A 132 35.18 -19.10 -11.42
CA LYS A 132 34.41 -18.15 -12.24
C LYS A 132 34.09 -16.88 -11.46
N LEU A 133 34.17 -15.73 -12.13
CA LEU A 133 33.72 -14.46 -11.54
C LEU A 133 32.20 -14.48 -11.37
N CYS A 134 31.76 -14.08 -10.19
CA CYS A 134 30.36 -14.11 -9.79
C CYS A 134 29.97 -12.77 -9.19
N PHE A 135 28.89 -12.17 -9.69
CA PHE A 135 28.21 -11.05 -9.04
C PHE A 135 27.21 -11.60 -8.02
N MET A 136 27.25 -11.11 -6.80
CA MET A 136 26.47 -11.66 -5.70
C MET A 136 25.85 -10.58 -4.83
N PHE A 137 24.64 -10.85 -4.34
CA PHE A 137 23.96 -10.02 -3.35
C PHE A 137 23.21 -10.93 -2.37
N ARG A 138 22.97 -10.45 -1.16
CA ARG A 138 22.30 -11.22 -0.11
C ARG A 138 20.85 -10.79 0.04
N LEU A 139 19.99 -11.76 0.27
CA LEU A 139 18.60 -11.60 0.67
C LEU A 139 18.43 -12.10 2.09
N GLY A 140 17.61 -11.44 2.88
CA GLY A 140 17.21 -11.88 4.21
C GLY A 140 15.74 -11.61 4.46
N ASP A 141 15.11 -12.45 5.28
CA ASP A 141 13.83 -12.13 5.89
C ASP A 141 14.08 -11.76 7.36
N GLU A 142 13.85 -10.51 7.73
CA GLU A 142 14.04 -10.04 9.11
C GLU A 142 12.84 -10.39 10.00
N ASN A 143 11.71 -10.80 9.42
CA ASN A 143 10.51 -11.12 10.16
C ASN A 143 10.34 -12.63 10.39
N LYS A 144 9.57 -12.97 11.42
CA LYS A 144 9.16 -14.35 11.72
C LYS A 144 8.02 -14.86 10.83
N SER A 145 7.62 -14.10 9.80
CA SER A 145 6.49 -14.43 8.95
C SER A 145 7.00 -15.12 7.68
N TYR A 146 6.64 -16.38 7.52
CA TYR A 146 7.06 -17.15 6.36
C TYR A 146 6.52 -16.58 5.04
N VAL A 147 7.41 -16.56 4.04
CA VAL A 147 7.11 -16.29 2.64
C VAL A 147 7.31 -17.55 1.81
N SER A 148 6.47 -17.76 0.82
CA SER A 148 6.50 -18.93 -0.07
C SER A 148 6.49 -18.51 -1.54
N ASP A 149 6.91 -19.42 -2.43
CA ASP A 149 7.02 -19.19 -3.89
C ASP A 149 7.78 -17.89 -4.23
N CYS A 150 8.98 -17.72 -3.66
CA CYS A 150 9.81 -16.56 -3.96
C CYS A 150 10.57 -16.76 -5.28
N LYS A 151 10.49 -15.78 -6.18
CA LYS A 151 11.18 -15.76 -7.46
C LYS A 151 12.01 -14.50 -7.61
N ILE A 152 13.30 -14.66 -7.89
CA ILE A 152 14.23 -13.56 -8.08
C ILE A 152 14.44 -13.27 -9.57
N LYS A 153 14.49 -11.98 -9.90
CA LYS A 153 14.85 -11.50 -11.23
C LYS A 153 15.85 -10.38 -11.09
N ALA A 154 16.77 -10.29 -12.04
CA ALA A 154 17.75 -9.22 -12.11
C ALA A 154 17.85 -8.70 -13.55
N TRP A 155 18.05 -7.39 -13.67
CA TRP A 155 18.23 -6.70 -14.94
C TRP A 155 19.40 -5.73 -14.83
N LEU A 156 20.23 -5.72 -15.85
CA LEU A 156 21.21 -4.69 -16.09
C LEU A 156 20.57 -3.58 -16.90
N ILE A 157 20.62 -2.36 -16.39
CA ILE A 157 20.26 -1.13 -17.08
C ILE A 157 21.56 -0.50 -17.55
N GLN A 158 21.68 -0.31 -18.85
CA GLN A 158 22.80 0.44 -19.44
C GLN A 158 22.38 1.06 -20.76
N THR A 159 23.11 2.08 -21.20
CA THR A 159 22.95 2.60 -22.56
C THR A 159 23.50 1.59 -23.57
N LYS A 160 22.74 1.30 -24.63
CA LYS A 160 23.13 0.38 -25.71
C LYS A 160 23.03 1.05 -27.07
N VAL A 161 24.02 0.85 -27.93
CA VAL A 161 23.95 1.24 -29.34
C VAL A 161 23.81 -0.04 -30.17
N THR A 162 22.81 -0.12 -31.04
CA THR A 162 22.60 -1.27 -31.91
C THR A 162 23.64 -1.33 -33.04
N LYS A 163 23.74 -2.47 -33.74
CA LYS A 163 24.67 -2.60 -34.88
C LYS A 163 24.28 -1.68 -36.04
N GLU A 164 22.99 -1.35 -36.11
CA GLU A 164 22.38 -0.44 -37.07
C GLU A 164 22.57 1.04 -36.68
N GLY A 165 23.14 1.32 -35.50
CA GLY A 165 23.43 2.67 -35.00
C GLY A 165 22.30 3.33 -34.21
N GLU A 166 21.25 2.58 -33.83
CA GLU A 166 20.18 3.10 -32.98
C GLU A 166 20.66 3.25 -31.53
N PHE A 167 20.41 4.41 -30.95
CA PHE A 167 20.74 4.72 -29.55
C PHE A 167 19.57 4.34 -28.63
N LEU A 168 19.79 3.34 -27.76
CA LEU A 168 18.81 2.84 -26.80
C LEU A 168 19.23 3.25 -25.37
N PRO A 169 18.69 4.34 -24.82
CA PRO A 169 18.93 4.71 -23.43
C PRO A 169 18.24 3.71 -22.50
N ASN A 170 18.84 3.45 -21.33
CA ASN A 170 18.29 2.60 -20.27
C ASN A 170 17.84 1.21 -20.74
N TYR A 171 18.60 0.60 -21.64
CA TYR A 171 18.29 -0.72 -22.19
C TYR A 171 18.40 -1.80 -21.11
N LEU A 172 17.31 -2.53 -20.90
CA LEU A 172 17.19 -3.58 -19.90
C LEU A 172 17.66 -4.93 -20.45
N THR A 173 18.74 -5.46 -19.91
CA THR A 173 19.24 -6.81 -20.22
C THR A 173 19.03 -7.72 -19.02
N LYS A 174 18.24 -8.80 -19.18
CA LYS A 174 18.00 -9.76 -18.10
C LYS A 174 19.29 -10.50 -17.72
N LEU A 175 19.63 -10.54 -16.44
CA LEU A 175 20.74 -11.32 -15.90
C LEU A 175 20.25 -12.68 -15.41
N LYS A 176 21.05 -13.73 -15.67
CA LYS A 176 20.77 -15.09 -15.17
C LYS A 176 21.22 -15.20 -13.72
N VAL A 177 20.27 -15.19 -12.79
CA VAL A 177 20.52 -15.34 -11.36
C VAL A 177 20.14 -16.74 -10.89
N SER A 178 20.88 -17.22 -9.89
CA SER A 178 20.61 -18.48 -9.21
C SER A 178 20.89 -18.36 -7.72
N ALA A 179 20.00 -18.90 -6.90
CA ALA A 179 20.27 -19.21 -5.50
C ALA A 179 20.63 -20.70 -5.40
N ASP A 180 21.90 -20.99 -5.11
CA ASP A 180 22.44 -22.36 -5.07
C ASP A 180 22.02 -23.18 -6.31
N ASP A 181 21.54 -24.41 -6.12
CA ASP A 181 21.06 -25.29 -7.20
C ASP A 181 19.57 -25.07 -7.56
N ALA A 182 18.87 -24.18 -6.86
CA ALA A 182 17.43 -23.95 -7.01
C ALA A 182 17.07 -22.98 -8.16
N GLY A 183 18.07 -22.44 -8.86
CA GLY A 183 17.85 -21.50 -9.96
C GLY A 183 17.23 -20.19 -9.47
N ASP A 184 16.20 -19.70 -10.18
CA ASP A 184 15.53 -18.42 -9.87
C ASP A 184 14.48 -18.53 -8.75
N SER A 185 14.20 -19.75 -8.29
CA SER A 185 13.25 -20.03 -7.22
C SER A 185 13.99 -20.07 -5.89
N ILE A 186 13.67 -19.14 -4.99
CA ILE A 186 14.35 -18.98 -3.71
C ILE A 186 13.52 -19.60 -2.60
N PHE A 187 14.15 -20.43 -1.79
CA PHE A 187 13.61 -20.88 -0.53
C PHE A 187 14.21 -20.03 0.61
N LEU A 188 13.51 -18.95 0.99
CA LEU A 188 14.01 -17.93 1.93
C LEU A 188 13.74 -18.34 3.39
N LEU A 189 14.35 -19.43 3.85
CA LEU A 189 14.27 -19.87 5.25
C LEU A 189 15.29 -19.18 6.16
N TRP A 190 16.46 -18.88 5.60
CA TRP A 190 17.53 -18.08 6.21
C TRP A 190 18.10 -17.16 5.12
N PRO A 191 19.00 -16.23 5.45
CA PRO A 191 19.60 -15.37 4.45
C PRO A 191 20.29 -16.15 3.33
N VAL A 192 19.91 -15.88 2.08
CA VAL A 192 20.43 -16.55 0.89
C VAL A 192 21.29 -15.58 0.10
N THR A 193 22.41 -16.07 -0.45
CA THR A 193 23.23 -15.28 -1.38
C THR A 193 22.84 -15.65 -2.80
N VAL A 194 22.27 -14.69 -3.53
CA VAL A 194 21.94 -14.85 -4.95
C VAL A 194 23.18 -14.60 -5.78
N VAL A 195 23.41 -15.47 -6.76
CA VAL A 195 24.62 -15.48 -7.58
C VAL A 195 24.25 -15.31 -9.05
N HIS A 196 24.89 -14.36 -9.73
CA HIS A 196 24.98 -14.29 -11.17
C HIS A 196 26.39 -14.68 -11.61
N LYS A 197 26.51 -15.83 -12.28
CA LYS A 197 27.78 -16.27 -12.87
C LYS A 197 28.07 -15.40 -14.09
N ILE A 198 29.23 -14.73 -14.09
CA ILE A 198 29.67 -13.87 -15.19
C ILE A 198 30.35 -14.78 -16.23
N ASP A 199 29.53 -15.40 -17.06
CA ASP A 199 29.97 -16.21 -18.20
C ASP A 199 29.97 -15.41 -19.51
N ILE A 200 30.33 -16.06 -20.61
CA ILE A 200 30.41 -15.43 -21.94
C ILE A 200 29.08 -14.83 -22.43
N SER A 201 27.95 -15.25 -21.85
CA SER A 201 26.62 -14.71 -22.16
C SER A 201 26.24 -13.52 -21.28
N SER A 202 27.00 -13.27 -20.21
CA SER A 202 26.79 -12.15 -19.33
C SER A 202 27.22 -10.83 -19.99
N PRO A 203 26.42 -9.77 -19.89
CA PRO A 203 26.84 -8.44 -20.33
C PRO A 203 27.99 -7.87 -19.49
N LEU A 204 28.29 -8.44 -18.32
CA LEU A 204 29.39 -8.04 -17.45
C LEU A 204 30.73 -8.72 -17.82
N PHE A 205 30.74 -9.59 -18.84
CA PHE A 205 31.88 -10.45 -19.15
C PHE A 205 33.17 -9.70 -19.50
N GLU A 206 33.05 -8.54 -20.15
CA GLU A 206 34.19 -7.75 -20.59
C GLU A 206 34.62 -6.67 -19.59
N LEU A 207 33.84 -6.45 -18.52
CA LEU A 207 34.10 -5.39 -17.55
C LEU A 207 35.25 -5.76 -16.60
N SER A 208 36.26 -4.91 -16.55
CA SER A 208 37.30 -4.93 -15.51
C SER A 208 36.86 -4.11 -14.28
N PRO A 209 37.55 -4.22 -13.13
CA PRO A 209 37.22 -3.39 -11.96
C PRO A 209 37.32 -1.88 -12.26
N LEU A 210 38.28 -1.47 -13.09
CA LEU A 210 38.47 -0.06 -13.47
C LEU A 210 37.36 0.42 -14.42
N ASP A 211 36.92 -0.44 -15.33
CA ASP A 211 35.83 -0.13 -16.25
C ASP A 211 34.50 -0.07 -15.54
N LEU A 212 34.26 -0.98 -14.58
CA LEU A 212 33.06 -1.00 -13.75
C LEU A 212 32.86 0.36 -13.05
N MET A 213 33.92 0.89 -12.41
CA MET A 213 33.87 2.17 -11.71
C MET A 213 33.59 3.37 -12.63
N LYS A 214 33.92 3.27 -13.93
CA LYS A 214 33.68 4.34 -14.92
C LYS A 214 32.39 4.15 -15.71
N SER A 215 31.83 2.94 -15.67
CA SER A 215 30.65 2.58 -16.44
C SER A 215 29.39 3.19 -15.84
N ASP A 216 28.47 3.61 -16.72
CA ASP A 216 27.13 4.07 -16.33
C ASP A 216 26.16 2.89 -16.43
N ILE A 217 26.21 2.04 -15.41
CA ILE A 217 25.36 0.84 -15.31
C ILE A 217 24.62 0.81 -13.97
N GLU A 218 23.42 0.22 -13.98
CA GLU A 218 22.66 -0.04 -12.76
C GLU A 218 22.08 -1.44 -12.82
N ILE A 219 22.28 -2.24 -11.77
CA ILE A 219 21.70 -3.58 -11.67
C ILE A 219 20.48 -3.50 -10.78
N VAL A 220 19.29 -3.66 -11.36
CA VAL A 220 18.02 -3.71 -10.63
C VAL A 220 17.68 -5.16 -10.33
N VAL A 221 17.38 -5.45 -9.08
CA VAL A 221 16.94 -6.77 -8.61
C VAL A 221 15.52 -6.67 -8.08
N SER A 222 14.70 -7.68 -8.39
CA SER A 222 13.31 -7.78 -7.91
C SER A 222 13.02 -9.17 -7.42
N LEU A 223 12.54 -9.25 -6.19
CA LEU A 223 12.05 -10.49 -5.57
C LEU A 223 10.53 -10.39 -5.48
N VAL A 224 9.86 -11.38 -6.08
CA VAL A 224 8.41 -11.56 -5.94
C VAL A 224 8.18 -12.77 -5.05
N CYS A 225 7.48 -12.59 -3.93
CA CYS A 225 7.13 -13.67 -3.01
C CYS A 225 5.64 -13.65 -2.71
N THR A 226 5.09 -14.81 -2.35
CA THR A 226 3.71 -14.94 -1.87
C THR A 226 3.72 -15.01 -0.34
N ALA A 227 2.95 -14.14 0.31
CA ALA A 227 2.82 -14.19 1.76
C ALA A 227 1.95 -15.38 2.18
N GLU A 228 2.45 -16.25 3.06
CA GLU A 228 1.74 -17.48 3.43
C GLU A 228 0.38 -17.20 4.10
N THR A 229 0.33 -16.20 4.99
CA THR A 229 -0.88 -15.86 5.75
C THR A 229 -2.02 -15.27 4.90
N THR A 230 -1.72 -14.60 3.79
CA THR A 230 -2.74 -13.88 2.99
C THR A 230 -2.86 -14.39 1.55
N GLY A 231 -1.93 -15.22 1.08
CA GLY A 231 -1.84 -15.66 -0.31
C GLY A 231 -1.56 -14.54 -1.31
N GLN A 232 -1.27 -13.32 -0.85
CA GLN A 232 -1.03 -12.18 -1.72
C GLN A 232 0.45 -12.10 -2.10
N GLN A 233 0.72 -11.74 -3.36
CA GLN A 233 2.07 -11.51 -3.85
C GLN A 233 2.57 -10.12 -3.44
N THR A 234 3.82 -10.07 -2.98
CA THR A 234 4.56 -8.86 -2.66
C THR A 234 5.82 -8.82 -3.51
N GLU A 235 6.09 -7.68 -4.13
CA GLU A 235 7.32 -7.43 -4.88
C GLU A 235 8.19 -6.44 -4.09
N VAL A 236 9.45 -6.81 -3.88
CA VAL A 236 10.47 -5.93 -3.28
C VAL A 236 11.57 -5.73 -4.31
N ARG A 237 12.06 -4.49 -4.43
CA ARG A 237 13.08 -4.11 -5.41
C ARG A 237 14.25 -3.42 -4.73
N CYS A 238 15.43 -3.63 -5.28
CA CYS A 238 16.66 -2.95 -4.89
C CYS A 238 17.48 -2.70 -6.16
N SER A 239 18.38 -1.72 -6.12
CA SER A 239 19.32 -1.48 -7.21
C SER A 239 20.74 -1.29 -6.69
N TYR A 240 21.70 -1.69 -7.52
CA TYR A 240 23.13 -1.56 -7.25
C TYR A 240 23.76 -0.73 -8.36
N THR A 241 24.30 0.42 -7.97
CA THR A 241 25.15 1.24 -8.83
C THR A 241 26.60 0.75 -8.74
N PRO A 242 27.54 1.19 -9.60
CA PRO A 242 28.94 0.75 -9.52
C PRO A 242 29.58 1.03 -8.16
N CYS A 243 29.17 2.10 -7.48
CA CYS A 243 29.61 2.44 -6.12
C CYS A 243 29.06 1.49 -5.03
N ASP A 244 28.05 0.69 -5.36
CA ASP A 244 27.46 -0.31 -4.47
C ASP A 244 28.04 -1.71 -4.69
N ILE A 245 28.89 -1.89 -5.70
CA ILE A 245 29.48 -3.17 -6.07
C ILE A 245 30.94 -3.21 -5.60
N LEU A 246 31.23 -4.07 -4.64
CA LEU A 246 32.57 -4.26 -4.09
C LEU A 246 33.29 -5.36 -4.87
N TRP A 247 34.32 -4.99 -5.64
CA TRP A 247 35.17 -5.95 -6.34
C TRP A 247 36.16 -6.62 -5.39
N GLY A 248 36.28 -7.93 -5.47
CA GLY A 248 37.21 -8.70 -4.63
C GLY A 248 36.73 -8.87 -3.20
N HIS A 249 35.43 -8.78 -2.96
CA HIS A 249 34.83 -9.01 -1.63
C HIS A 249 33.97 -10.27 -1.63
N ARG A 250 33.85 -10.93 -0.48
CA ARG A 250 32.83 -11.95 -0.22
C ARG A 250 31.99 -11.56 0.97
N PHE A 251 30.75 -12.02 1.03
CA PHE A 251 29.98 -11.86 2.25
C PHE A 251 30.49 -12.77 3.37
N ARG A 252 30.49 -12.25 4.59
CA ARG A 252 30.84 -13.03 5.79
C ARG A 252 29.76 -14.07 6.10
N THR A 253 30.14 -15.25 6.58
CA THR A 253 29.17 -16.24 7.06
C THR A 253 28.44 -15.73 8.30
N ILE A 254 27.11 -15.81 8.30
CA ILE A 254 26.24 -15.29 9.39
C ILE A 254 25.41 -16.38 10.07
N LEU A 255 25.50 -17.61 9.59
CA LEU A 255 24.89 -18.77 10.21
C LEU A 255 25.88 -19.39 11.19
N GLU A 256 25.55 -19.33 12.47
CA GLU A 256 26.29 -19.99 13.54
C GLU A 256 25.44 -21.15 14.06
N SER A 257 26.06 -22.32 14.28
CA SER A 257 25.39 -23.47 14.87
C SER A 257 25.64 -23.48 16.37
N ASP A 258 24.57 -23.47 17.16
CA ASP A 258 24.62 -23.68 18.61
C ASP A 258 24.00 -25.04 18.96
N SER A 259 24.22 -25.50 20.18
CA SER A 259 23.68 -26.72 20.78
C SER A 259 22.14 -26.85 20.70
N SER A 260 21.41 -25.74 20.55
CA SER A 260 19.95 -25.71 20.43
C SER A 260 19.42 -25.47 19.00
N GLY A 261 20.28 -25.31 17.99
CA GLY A 261 19.90 -25.07 16.60
C GLY A 261 20.76 -24.05 15.86
N PHE A 262 20.28 -23.59 14.71
CA PHE A 262 20.95 -22.55 13.91
C PHE A 262 20.49 -21.15 14.34
N VAL A 263 21.45 -20.27 14.60
CA VAL A 263 21.21 -18.87 14.91
C VAL A 263 21.81 -18.02 13.79
N VAL A 264 21.01 -17.10 13.28
CA VAL A 264 21.43 -16.14 12.24
C VAL A 264 21.73 -14.80 12.91
N ASP A 265 22.95 -14.32 12.79
CA ASP A 265 23.36 -13.00 13.28
C ASP A 265 23.15 -11.94 12.20
N TYR A 266 21.99 -11.27 12.22
CA TYR A 266 21.65 -10.20 11.27
C TYR A 266 22.52 -8.94 11.44
N SER A 267 23.25 -8.78 12.55
CA SER A 267 24.18 -7.65 12.68
C SER A 267 25.32 -7.71 11.65
N LYS A 268 25.70 -8.93 11.25
CA LYS A 268 26.72 -9.22 10.24
C LYS A 268 26.14 -9.34 8.82
N PHE A 269 24.86 -9.04 8.61
CA PHE A 269 24.17 -9.27 7.34
C PHE A 269 24.84 -8.55 6.16
N ASP A 270 25.26 -7.30 6.37
CA ASP A 270 25.94 -6.47 5.38
C ASP A 270 27.48 -6.62 5.40
N GLU A 271 28.04 -7.39 6.33
CA GLU A 271 29.49 -7.51 6.48
C GLU A 271 30.13 -8.28 5.32
N THR A 272 31.24 -7.74 4.82
CA THR A 272 32.03 -8.34 3.74
C THR A 272 33.50 -8.44 4.13
N GLU A 273 34.19 -9.43 3.55
CA GLU A 273 35.62 -9.66 3.72
C GLU A 273 36.31 -9.44 2.38
N SER A 274 37.42 -8.71 2.38
CA SER A 274 38.27 -8.53 1.19
C SER A 274 39.05 -9.81 0.90
N LEU A 275 39.17 -10.15 -0.38
CA LEU A 275 39.91 -11.28 -0.91
C LEU A 275 40.97 -10.78 -1.88
N ASP A 276 42.12 -11.46 -1.90
CA ASP A 276 43.11 -11.25 -2.95
C ASP A 276 42.57 -11.85 -4.26
N MET A 277 42.40 -10.99 -5.26
CA MET A 277 41.64 -11.28 -6.48
C MET A 277 42.27 -10.59 -7.68
N PRO A 278 42.32 -11.25 -8.85
CA PRO A 278 42.86 -10.65 -10.05
C PRO A 278 42.02 -9.44 -10.47
N LEU A 279 42.70 -8.34 -10.81
CA LEU A 279 42.09 -7.08 -11.23
C LEU A 279 41.79 -7.06 -12.73
N CYS A 280 41.22 -8.14 -13.26
CA CYS A 280 40.96 -8.29 -14.68
C CYS A 280 39.54 -8.76 -14.98
N SER A 281 39.09 -8.56 -16.21
CA SER A 281 37.73 -8.93 -16.62
C SER A 281 37.54 -10.45 -16.68
N ALA A 282 36.29 -10.91 -16.65
CA ALA A 282 35.99 -12.34 -16.76
C ALA A 282 36.53 -12.95 -18.07
N LYS A 283 36.49 -12.18 -19.16
CA LYS A 283 37.09 -12.55 -20.44
C LYS A 283 38.60 -12.79 -20.35
N GLN A 284 39.34 -11.88 -19.71
CA GLN A 284 40.78 -12.02 -19.52
C GLN A 284 41.11 -13.20 -18.62
N LEU A 285 40.32 -13.40 -17.56
CA LEU A 285 40.46 -14.51 -16.64
C LEU A 285 40.27 -15.87 -17.34
N GLU A 286 39.26 -16.03 -18.19
CA GLU A 286 39.05 -17.27 -18.95
C GLU A 286 40.15 -17.51 -20.00
N LEU A 287 40.67 -16.45 -20.63
CA LEU A 287 41.78 -16.57 -21.58
C LEU A 287 43.07 -17.06 -20.91
N ASN A 288 43.33 -16.62 -19.67
CA ASN A 288 44.50 -17.02 -18.90
C ASN A 288 44.40 -18.44 -18.33
N ILE A 289 43.19 -18.99 -18.16
CA ILE A 289 42.98 -20.36 -17.67
C ILE A 289 43.16 -21.39 -18.78
N LYS A 290 42.99 -21.03 -20.07
CA LYS A 290 43.28 -21.95 -21.18
C LYS A 290 44.80 -22.18 -21.24
N PRO A 291 45.29 -23.44 -21.14
CA PRO A 291 46.71 -23.70 -21.23
C PRO A 291 47.20 -23.23 -22.59
N ASN A 292 48.14 -22.30 -22.57
CA ASN A 292 48.82 -21.81 -23.74
C ASN A 292 49.57 -23.01 -24.35
N SER A 293 49.25 -23.38 -25.60
CA SER A 293 49.99 -24.43 -26.33
C SER A 293 51.45 -24.03 -26.60
N ASP A 294 51.76 -22.75 -26.41
CA ASP A 294 53.10 -22.20 -26.42
C ASP A 294 53.40 -21.63 -25.02
N GLY A 295 54.40 -22.18 -24.34
CA GLY A 295 54.75 -21.91 -22.94
C GLY A 295 55.26 -20.50 -22.62
N ASN A 296 54.52 -19.46 -23.01
CA ASN A 296 54.71 -18.10 -22.54
C ASN A 296 53.48 -17.69 -21.71
N THR A 297 53.64 -17.64 -20.40
CA THR A 297 52.65 -17.03 -19.50
C THR A 297 52.75 -15.52 -19.61
N ASN A 298 51.75 -14.88 -20.24
CA ASN A 298 51.62 -13.43 -20.15
C ASN A 298 51.10 -13.07 -18.75
N GLU A 299 52.01 -12.64 -17.87
CA GLU A 299 51.73 -12.12 -16.53
C GLU A 299 50.95 -10.80 -16.58
N THR A 300 49.63 -10.85 -16.81
CA THR A 300 48.81 -9.61 -16.89
C THR A 300 47.64 -9.55 -15.92
N CYS A 301 47.36 -10.62 -15.16
CA CYS A 301 46.34 -10.61 -14.10
C CYS A 301 46.90 -10.89 -12.69
N LEU A 302 48.22 -11.05 -12.52
CA LEU A 302 48.81 -11.31 -11.20
C LEU A 302 48.95 -10.00 -10.43
N SER A 303 48.50 -10.04 -9.17
CA SER A 303 48.45 -8.91 -8.25
C SER A 303 49.78 -8.15 -8.20
N GLU A 304 49.73 -6.85 -8.49
CA GLU A 304 50.75 -5.94 -8.01
C GLU A 304 50.67 -5.95 -6.47
N LYS A 305 51.79 -6.32 -5.85
CA LYS A 305 51.99 -6.37 -4.40
C LYS A 305 51.82 -5.00 -3.73
#